data_AF-A0A0K8VRS5-F1
#
_entry.id   AF-A0A0K8VRS5-F1
#
_cell.length_a   1.000
_cell.length_b   1.000
_cell.length_c   1.000
_cell.angle_alpha   90.00
_cell.angle_beta   90.00
_cell.angle_gamma   90.00
#
_symmetry.space_group_name_H-M   'P 1'
#
loop_
_entity.id
_entity.type
_entity.pdbx_description
1 polymer ?
#
loop_
_entity_poly.entity_id
_entity_poly.type
_entity_poly.pdbx_seq_one_letter_code
_entity_poly.pdbx_strand_id
1 'polypeptide(L)'
;ELEVHVSFHKTLENTEEKQRLLRIFTINTEKFDEVDGQSVTPLTMAAMMGNVTFVKTLLTQFDIDLERECNVVFDGLLVYGATALWVAAGMGHMQVVKMLVQRGADVNHNTKAQSSPLRAACYEGRLDIVKYLIEHGADVNLANTYNNTSIMIAAYKGHAHVVDTLLKNGANPNEQALCGATALHYAAECGHLEVCRLLLDHGARMQKNEHGLTPVLQAAERTHEAVVEMFISRPGLMTKEETITTIELMG
;
A
#
# COMPACT_ATOMS: atom_id res chain seq x y z
N GLU A 1 9.49 5.03 -28.58
CA GLU A 1 9.97 4.45 -27.29
C GLU A 1 11.18 5.17 -26.68
N LEU A 2 12.26 5.51 -27.41
CA LEU A 2 13.34 6.37 -26.88
C LEU A 2 13.33 7.81 -27.41
N GLU A 3 12.64 8.10 -28.52
CA GLU A 3 12.72 9.44 -29.15
C GLU A 3 11.93 10.52 -28.43
N VAL A 4 10.86 10.21 -27.71
CA VAL A 4 10.14 11.20 -26.88
C VAL A 4 10.94 11.48 -25.59
N HIS A 5 11.54 10.46 -24.98
CA HIS A 5 12.46 10.59 -23.84
C HIS A 5 13.76 11.34 -24.20
N VAL A 6 14.33 11.06 -25.37
CA VAL A 6 15.53 11.75 -25.89
C VAL A 6 15.18 13.15 -26.39
N SER A 7 13.98 13.39 -26.92
CA SER A 7 13.52 14.73 -27.30
C SER A 7 13.33 15.63 -26.08
N PHE A 8 12.82 15.10 -24.95
CA PHE A 8 12.75 15.85 -23.68
C PHE A 8 14.14 16.21 -23.13
N HIS A 9 15.15 15.37 -23.39
CA HIS A 9 16.54 15.66 -23.04
C HIS A 9 17.27 16.58 -24.06
N LYS A 10 16.97 16.50 -25.36
CA LYS A 10 17.58 17.32 -26.43
C LYS A 10 17.01 18.73 -26.54
N THR A 11 15.77 18.96 -26.13
CA THR A 11 15.11 20.28 -26.15
C THR A 11 15.52 21.21 -24.99
N LEU A 12 16.45 20.78 -24.13
CA LEU A 12 16.89 21.51 -22.93
C LEU A 12 17.84 22.70 -23.19
N GLU A 13 18.17 23.01 -24.45
CA GLU A 13 19.19 24.01 -24.82
C GLU A 13 18.69 25.47 -24.93
N ASN A 14 17.37 25.74 -24.96
CA ASN A 14 16.85 27.12 -25.07
C ASN A 14 15.86 27.49 -23.93
N THR A 15 16.22 28.48 -23.09
CA THR A 15 15.68 28.69 -21.74
C THR A 15 14.24 29.24 -21.69
N GLU A 16 13.83 30.16 -22.57
CA GLU A 16 12.49 30.76 -22.53
C GLU A 16 11.43 29.84 -23.14
N GLU A 17 11.75 29.21 -24.27
CA GLU A 17 10.86 28.24 -24.93
C GLU A 17 10.76 26.95 -24.09
N LYS A 18 11.81 26.57 -23.36
CA LYS A 18 11.79 25.56 -22.30
C LYS A 18 10.85 25.91 -21.15
N GLN A 19 10.88 27.13 -20.62
CA GLN A 19 9.95 27.53 -19.54
C GLN A 19 8.51 27.62 -20.05
N ARG A 20 8.30 28.03 -21.30
CA ARG A 20 6.98 28.09 -21.94
C ARG A 20 6.43 26.69 -22.24
N LEU A 21 7.24 25.79 -22.80
CA LEU A 21 6.87 24.40 -23.06
C LEU A 21 6.72 23.62 -21.76
N LEU A 22 7.59 23.81 -20.75
CA LEU A 22 7.33 23.30 -19.41
C LEU A 22 6.02 23.86 -18.88
N ARG A 23 5.73 25.18 -18.93
CA ARG A 23 4.42 25.70 -18.48
C ARG A 23 3.25 25.03 -19.19
N ILE A 24 3.34 24.82 -20.51
CA ILE A 24 2.26 24.21 -21.31
C ILE A 24 2.09 22.71 -20.96
N PHE A 25 3.20 21.95 -20.83
CA PHE A 25 3.20 20.52 -20.50
C PHE A 25 3.07 20.20 -19.00
N THR A 26 3.33 21.17 -18.12
CA THR A 26 3.32 21.00 -16.65
C THR A 26 1.99 21.47 -16.05
N ILE A 27 1.31 22.45 -16.66
CA ILE A 27 0.07 23.03 -16.12
C ILE A 27 -1.18 22.44 -16.79
N ASN A 28 -1.13 21.98 -18.04
CA ASN A 28 -2.36 21.79 -18.82
C ASN A 28 -2.42 20.62 -19.82
N THR A 29 -1.57 19.60 -19.73
CA THR A 29 -1.76 18.40 -20.58
C THR A 29 -2.44 17.30 -19.81
N GLU A 30 -3.75 17.21 -20.03
CA GLU A 30 -4.46 15.93 -20.09
C GLU A 30 -3.55 14.92 -20.82
N LYS A 31 -3.10 13.88 -20.10
CA LYS A 31 -2.55 12.65 -20.69
C LYS A 31 -1.14 12.75 -21.29
N PHE A 32 -0.13 12.84 -20.42
CA PHE A 32 1.20 12.31 -20.76
C PHE A 32 1.03 10.77 -20.84
N ASP A 33 1.18 10.20 -22.05
CA ASP A 33 1.06 8.77 -22.38
C ASP A 33 -0.31 8.09 -22.18
N GLU A 34 -1.26 8.30 -23.10
CA GLU A 34 -2.31 7.30 -23.37
C GLU A 34 -1.72 6.12 -24.15
N VAL A 35 -0.86 5.35 -23.49
CA VAL A 35 -0.53 3.99 -23.91
C VAL A 35 -1.13 3.08 -22.85
N ASP A 36 -2.01 2.18 -23.28
CA ASP A 36 -2.66 1.18 -22.42
C ASP A 36 -3.46 1.75 -21.23
N GLY A 37 -4.08 2.94 -21.39
CA GLY A 37 -4.93 3.55 -20.37
C GLY A 37 -4.19 4.21 -19.20
N GLN A 38 -2.86 4.32 -19.29
CA GLN A 38 -2.05 5.14 -18.38
C GLN A 38 -2.36 6.62 -18.56
N SER A 39 -2.13 7.38 -17.49
CA SER A 39 -2.11 8.84 -17.53
C SER A 39 -1.18 9.29 -16.43
N VAL A 40 -0.03 9.86 -16.79
CA VAL A 40 0.94 10.38 -15.82
C VAL A 40 1.05 11.90 -15.97
N THR A 41 1.54 12.56 -14.93
CA THR A 41 1.94 13.97 -14.93
C THR A 41 3.44 14.05 -14.71
N PRO A 42 4.09 15.18 -15.00
CA PRO A 42 5.50 15.37 -14.65
C PRO A 42 5.77 15.13 -13.16
N LEU A 43 4.83 15.50 -12.27
CA LEU A 43 4.97 15.26 -10.84
C LEU A 43 4.84 13.77 -10.49
N THR A 44 3.86 13.05 -11.02
CA THR A 44 3.70 11.61 -10.72
C THR A 44 4.82 10.78 -11.34
N MET A 45 5.34 11.15 -12.51
CA MET A 45 6.54 10.55 -13.09
C MET A 45 7.78 10.79 -12.22
N ALA A 46 8.01 12.03 -11.81
CA ALA A 46 9.13 12.36 -10.93
C ALA A 46 9.01 11.64 -9.57
N ALA A 47 7.79 11.49 -9.05
CA ALA A 47 7.51 10.73 -7.84
C ALA A 47 7.77 9.24 -8.02
N MET A 48 7.36 8.64 -9.15
CA MET A 48 7.62 7.24 -9.49
C MET A 48 9.12 6.92 -9.56
N MET A 49 9.88 7.82 -10.18
CA MET A 49 11.34 7.69 -10.31
C MET A 49 12.12 8.08 -9.05
N GLY A 50 11.47 8.64 -8.03
CA GLY A 50 12.15 9.17 -6.85
C GLY A 50 13.04 10.39 -7.14
N ASN A 51 12.79 11.13 -8.22
CA ASN A 51 13.62 12.26 -8.65
C ASN A 51 13.37 13.50 -7.78
N VAL A 52 14.07 13.55 -6.64
CA VAL A 52 13.93 14.61 -5.62
C VAL A 52 14.15 16.01 -6.20
N THR A 53 15.18 16.18 -7.03
CA THR A 53 15.51 17.48 -7.63
C THR A 53 14.40 17.96 -8.55
N PHE A 54 13.83 17.04 -9.35
CA PHE A 54 12.77 17.40 -10.28
C PHE A 54 11.46 17.69 -9.54
N VAL A 55 11.08 16.87 -8.56
CA VAL A 55 9.93 17.16 -7.67
C VAL A 55 10.11 18.53 -7.01
N LYS A 56 11.27 18.82 -6.41
CA LYS A 56 11.54 20.13 -5.79
C LYS A 56 11.40 21.28 -6.79
N THR A 57 11.90 21.11 -8.01
CA THR A 57 11.79 22.12 -9.08
C THR A 57 10.33 22.37 -9.45
N LEU A 58 9.57 21.30 -9.69
CA LEU A 58 8.14 21.37 -10.02
C LEU A 58 7.36 22.11 -8.93
N LEU A 59 7.53 21.69 -7.67
CA LEU A 59 6.81 22.26 -6.54
C LEU A 59 7.23 23.71 -6.22
N THR A 60 8.41 24.18 -6.63
CA THR A 60 8.86 25.55 -6.33
C THR A 60 8.59 26.55 -7.45
N GLN A 61 8.56 26.10 -8.70
CA GLN A 61 8.44 26.98 -9.86
C GLN A 61 7.03 27.04 -10.45
N PHE A 62 6.17 26.08 -10.08
CA PHE A 62 4.83 25.95 -10.65
C PHE A 62 3.79 25.76 -9.55
N ASP A 63 2.59 26.25 -9.82
CA ASP A 63 1.42 25.97 -9.00
C ASP A 63 0.86 24.61 -9.43
N ILE A 64 1.27 23.56 -8.73
CA ILE A 64 0.94 22.17 -9.05
C ILE A 64 -0.21 21.71 -8.16
N ASP A 65 -1.26 21.18 -8.80
CA ASP A 65 -2.30 20.40 -8.13
C ASP A 65 -1.73 19.06 -7.66
N LEU A 66 -1.50 18.93 -6.34
CA LEU A 66 -0.93 17.74 -5.71
C LEU A 66 -1.88 16.53 -5.76
N GLU A 67 -3.19 16.80 -5.84
CA GLU A 67 -4.24 15.78 -5.86
C GLU A 67 -4.65 15.40 -7.27
N ARG A 68 -3.87 15.82 -8.28
CA ARG A 68 -4.07 15.41 -9.66
C ARG A 68 -3.92 13.90 -9.78
N GLU A 69 -5.05 13.26 -10.00
CA GLU A 69 -5.19 11.83 -10.20
C GLU A 69 -4.60 11.36 -11.54
N CYS A 70 -3.89 10.23 -11.48
CA CYS A 70 -3.21 9.58 -12.59
C CYS A 70 -3.56 8.08 -12.66
N ASN A 71 -3.51 7.50 -13.84
CA ASN A 71 -3.57 6.05 -14.03
C ASN A 71 -2.15 5.53 -14.18
N VAL A 72 -1.67 4.80 -13.18
CA VAL A 72 -0.27 4.35 -13.09
C VAL A 72 -0.21 2.84 -13.09
N VAL A 73 0.84 2.27 -13.67
CA VAL A 73 1.13 0.84 -13.47
C VAL A 73 1.94 0.66 -12.19
N PHE A 74 1.44 -0.18 -11.30
CA PHE A 74 2.06 -0.54 -10.03
C PHE A 74 2.01 -2.05 -9.87
N ASP A 75 3.17 -2.69 -9.67
CA ASP A 75 3.31 -4.16 -9.60
C ASP A 75 2.64 -4.88 -10.80
N GLY A 76 2.80 -4.31 -12.00
CA GLY A 76 2.22 -4.84 -13.25
C GLY A 76 0.72 -4.62 -13.42
N LEU A 77 0.04 -3.97 -12.47
CA LEU A 77 -1.40 -3.69 -12.51
C LEU A 77 -1.68 -2.20 -12.74
N LEU A 78 -2.71 -1.90 -13.53
CA LEU A 78 -3.16 -0.53 -13.73
C LEU A 78 -3.98 -0.05 -12.52
N VAL A 79 -3.50 1.00 -11.86
CA VAL A 79 -4.13 1.66 -10.71
C VAL A 79 -4.71 3.00 -11.15
N TYR A 80 -6.02 3.14 -11.03
CA TYR A 80 -6.74 4.35 -11.42
C TYR A 80 -6.83 5.35 -10.27
N GLY A 81 -6.55 6.62 -10.56
CA GLY A 81 -6.72 7.70 -9.59
C GLY A 81 -5.61 7.81 -8.55
N ALA A 82 -4.39 7.38 -8.87
CA ALA A 82 -3.24 7.54 -7.99
C ALA A 82 -2.71 8.98 -8.01
N THR A 83 -2.45 9.56 -6.84
CA THR A 83 -1.74 10.85 -6.72
C THR A 83 -0.23 10.63 -6.65
N ALA A 84 0.54 11.71 -6.75
CA ALA A 84 2.00 11.65 -6.62
C ALA A 84 2.43 11.09 -5.25
N LEU A 85 1.66 11.38 -4.19
CA LEU A 85 1.93 10.88 -2.85
C LEU A 85 1.69 9.37 -2.77
N TRP A 86 0.59 8.88 -3.34
CA TRP A 86 0.31 7.44 -3.42
C TRP A 86 1.44 6.68 -4.12
N VAL A 87 1.89 7.20 -5.27
CA VAL A 87 2.97 6.62 -6.06
C VAL A 87 4.29 6.62 -5.28
N ALA A 88 4.69 7.76 -4.71
CA ALA A 88 5.94 7.85 -3.94
C ALA A 88 5.94 6.93 -2.71
N ALA A 89 4.79 6.79 -2.05
CA ALA A 89 4.62 5.93 -0.89
C ALA A 89 4.77 4.45 -1.24
N GLY A 90 4.11 3.99 -2.29
CA GLY A 90 4.28 2.63 -2.82
C GLY A 90 5.72 2.38 -3.29
N MET A 91 6.30 3.28 -4.08
CA MET A 91 7.64 3.10 -4.64
C MET A 91 8.79 3.24 -3.61
N GLY A 92 8.50 3.62 -2.36
CA GLY A 92 9.52 3.69 -1.31
C GLY A 92 10.35 4.97 -1.31
N HIS A 93 9.89 6.04 -1.98
CA HIS A 93 10.66 7.28 -2.15
C HIS A 93 10.42 8.26 -1.01
N MET A 94 10.96 7.96 0.17
CA MET A 94 10.78 8.73 1.40
C MET A 94 10.97 10.25 1.25
N GLN A 95 12.03 10.69 0.55
CA GLN A 95 12.27 12.13 0.40
C GLN A 95 11.21 12.83 -0.47
N VAL A 96 10.65 12.12 -1.46
CA VAL A 96 9.53 12.63 -2.24
C VAL A 96 8.27 12.69 -1.38
N VAL A 97 7.97 11.64 -0.61
CA VAL A 97 6.85 11.62 0.35
C VAL A 97 6.91 12.84 1.28
N LYS A 98 8.07 13.08 1.90
CA LYS A 98 8.27 14.25 2.79
C LYS A 98 7.99 15.56 2.08
N MET A 99 8.51 15.77 0.87
CA MET A 99 8.26 17.01 0.13
C MET A 99 6.78 17.19 -0.18
N LEU A 100 6.07 16.15 -0.62
CA LEU A 100 4.65 16.24 -0.97
C LEU A 100 3.79 16.54 0.26
N VAL A 101 3.99 15.81 1.37
CA VAL A 101 3.26 16.04 2.62
C VAL A 101 3.54 17.43 3.19
N GLN A 102 4.79 17.89 3.16
CA GLN A 102 5.15 19.25 3.60
C GLN A 102 4.55 20.36 2.73
N ARG A 103 4.15 20.05 1.48
CA ARG A 103 3.41 20.97 0.62
C ARG A 103 1.89 20.83 0.74
N GLY A 104 1.41 20.00 1.68
CA GLY A 104 -0.01 19.87 1.97
C GLY A 104 -0.73 18.85 1.11
N ALA A 105 -0.02 17.87 0.52
CA ALA A 105 -0.69 16.74 -0.12
C ALA A 105 -1.56 15.99 0.90
N ASP A 106 -2.76 15.58 0.49
CA ASP A 106 -3.69 14.82 1.34
C ASP A 106 -3.15 13.40 1.56
N VAL A 107 -2.72 13.14 2.80
CA VAL A 107 -2.18 11.84 3.24
C VAL A 107 -3.18 10.69 3.14
N ASN A 108 -4.48 10.99 3.03
CA ASN A 108 -5.57 10.03 2.94
C ASN A 108 -6.24 9.99 1.55
N HIS A 109 -5.70 10.70 0.53
CA HIS A 109 -6.30 10.70 -0.81
C HIS A 109 -6.29 9.30 -1.42
N ASN A 110 -7.49 8.81 -1.71
CA ASN A 110 -7.71 7.45 -2.15
C ASN A 110 -7.67 7.32 -3.67
N THR A 111 -7.11 6.20 -4.15
CA THR A 111 -7.32 5.78 -5.55
C THR A 111 -8.80 5.46 -5.80
N LYS A 112 -9.19 5.18 -7.06
CA LYS A 112 -10.56 4.75 -7.38
C LYS A 112 -10.95 3.41 -6.73
N ALA A 113 -9.97 2.59 -6.35
CA ALA A 113 -10.19 1.38 -5.56
C ALA A 113 -10.14 1.63 -4.04
N GLN A 114 -10.18 2.89 -3.60
CA GLN A 114 -10.04 3.31 -2.20
C GLN A 114 -8.73 2.85 -1.55
N SER A 115 -7.63 2.82 -2.32
CA SER A 115 -6.31 2.53 -1.77
C SER A 115 -5.63 3.83 -1.35
N SER A 116 -5.32 3.98 -0.06
CA SER A 116 -4.61 5.15 0.47
C SER A 116 -3.09 5.06 0.25
N PRO A 117 -2.34 6.18 0.35
CA PRO A 117 -0.88 6.15 0.33
C PRO A 117 -0.29 5.25 1.43
N LEU A 118 -0.92 5.22 2.61
CA LEU A 118 -0.54 4.33 3.70
C LEU A 118 -0.67 2.86 3.30
N ARG A 119 -1.79 2.47 2.65
CA ARG A 119 -1.99 1.10 2.17
C ARG A 119 -0.94 0.71 1.13
N ALA A 120 -0.57 1.62 0.22
CA ALA A 120 0.49 1.38 -0.77
C ALA A 120 1.86 1.16 -0.10
N ALA A 121 2.24 1.99 0.87
CA ALA A 121 3.47 1.80 1.64
C ALA A 121 3.47 0.49 2.43
N CYS A 122 2.31 0.09 2.97
CA CYS A 122 2.13 -1.18 3.69
C CYS A 122 2.28 -2.40 2.77
N TYR A 123 1.78 -2.35 1.53
CA TYR A 123 1.96 -3.42 0.53
C TYR A 123 3.44 -3.72 0.28
N GLU A 124 4.25 -2.67 0.18
CA GLU A 124 5.69 -2.74 -0.11
C GLU A 124 6.58 -2.84 1.13
N GLY A 125 6.00 -2.84 2.34
CA GLY A 125 6.76 -2.97 3.59
C GLY A 125 7.64 -1.76 3.94
N ARG A 126 7.32 -0.57 3.42
CA ARG A 126 8.10 0.67 3.60
C ARG A 126 7.89 1.28 4.99
N LEU A 127 8.48 0.65 6.01
CA LEU A 127 8.26 0.97 7.42
C LEU A 127 8.46 2.46 7.78
N ASP A 128 9.49 3.07 7.23
CA ASP A 128 9.82 4.48 7.45
C ASP A 128 8.71 5.39 6.90
N ILE A 129 8.21 5.10 5.69
CA ILE A 129 7.09 5.82 5.07
C ILE A 129 5.79 5.60 5.85
N VAL A 130 5.51 4.36 6.28
CA VAL A 130 4.36 4.04 7.12
C VAL A 130 4.35 4.90 8.37
N LYS A 131 5.45 4.96 9.11
CA LYS A 131 5.57 5.80 10.31
C LYS A 131 5.35 7.28 9.99
N TYR A 132 6.00 7.77 8.94
CA TYR A 132 5.90 9.16 8.55
C TYR A 132 4.47 9.57 8.17
N LEU A 133 3.76 8.74 7.40
CA LEU A 133 2.37 9.00 7.02
C LEU A 133 1.44 9.02 8.25
N ILE A 134 1.60 8.07 9.18
CA ILE A 134 0.82 8.02 10.42
C ILE A 134 1.07 9.27 11.28
N GLU A 135 2.34 9.67 11.44
CA GLU A 135 2.72 10.91 12.15
C GLU A 135 2.08 12.17 11.57
N HIS A 136 1.70 12.14 10.28
CA HIS A 136 1.08 13.26 9.56
C HIS A 136 -0.43 13.06 9.33
N GLY A 137 -1.07 12.17 10.09
CA GLY A 137 -2.53 12.04 10.12
C GLY A 137 -3.13 11.04 9.14
N ALA A 138 -2.34 10.11 8.61
CA ALA A 138 -2.89 8.99 7.85
C ALA A 138 -3.78 8.12 8.75
N ASP A 139 -5.00 7.83 8.31
CA ASP A 139 -5.92 6.96 9.02
C ASP A 139 -5.53 5.49 8.79
N VAL A 140 -5.09 4.84 9.87
CA VAL A 140 -4.61 3.45 9.88
C VAL A 140 -5.70 2.42 9.57
N ASN A 141 -6.97 2.78 9.73
CA ASN A 141 -8.12 1.90 9.54
C ASN A 141 -8.85 2.14 8.20
N LEU A 142 -8.38 3.08 7.36
CA LEU A 142 -8.91 3.23 6.01
C LEU A 142 -8.80 1.91 5.23
N ALA A 143 -9.91 1.53 4.62
CA ALA A 143 -10.06 0.30 3.87
C ALA A 143 -10.31 0.59 2.39
N ASN A 144 -9.94 -0.38 1.55
CA ASN A 144 -10.26 -0.32 0.13
C ASN A 144 -11.73 -0.70 -0.13
N THR A 145 -12.15 -0.71 -1.41
CA THR A 145 -13.52 -1.08 -1.81
C THR A 145 -13.96 -2.50 -1.41
N TYR A 146 -13.03 -3.34 -0.96
CA TYR A 146 -13.28 -4.69 -0.47
C TYR A 146 -13.13 -4.80 1.06
N ASN A 147 -13.20 -3.68 1.77
CA ASN A 147 -12.97 -3.56 3.21
C ASN A 147 -11.59 -4.10 3.66
N ASN A 148 -10.61 -4.16 2.76
CA ASN A 148 -9.26 -4.54 3.14
C ASN A 148 -8.50 -3.33 3.68
N THR A 149 -8.10 -3.40 4.95
CA THR A 149 -7.33 -2.36 5.65
C THR A 149 -5.83 -2.48 5.40
N SER A 150 -5.06 -1.46 5.80
CA SER A 150 -3.60 -1.45 5.71
C SER A 150 -2.95 -2.61 6.49
N ILE A 151 -3.50 -2.98 7.65
CA ILE A 151 -2.97 -4.10 8.45
C ILE A 151 -3.19 -5.45 7.75
N MET A 152 -4.32 -5.63 7.06
CA MET A 152 -4.58 -6.88 6.31
C MET A 152 -3.58 -7.07 5.17
N ILE A 153 -3.25 -6.01 4.41
CA ILE A 153 -2.31 -6.15 3.30
C ILE A 153 -0.86 -6.32 3.79
N ALA A 154 -0.48 -5.66 4.88
CA ALA A 154 0.81 -5.90 5.53
C ALA A 154 0.91 -7.32 6.08
N ALA A 155 -0.19 -7.86 6.62
CA ALA A 155 -0.27 -9.21 7.13
C ALA A 155 -0.16 -10.26 6.03
N TYR A 156 -0.89 -10.09 4.92
CA TYR A 156 -0.78 -10.92 3.71
C TYR A 156 0.65 -10.96 3.15
N LYS A 157 1.34 -9.81 3.15
CA LYS A 157 2.73 -9.69 2.67
C LYS A 157 3.79 -10.13 3.68
N GLY A 158 3.42 -10.40 4.94
CA GLY A 158 4.36 -10.86 5.97
C GLY A 158 5.21 -9.77 6.62
N HIS A 159 4.84 -8.49 6.45
CA HIS A 159 5.63 -7.36 6.94
C HIS A 159 5.44 -7.13 8.45
N ALA A 160 6.01 -8.00 9.28
CA ALA A 160 5.83 -7.99 10.74
C ALA A 160 6.10 -6.63 11.41
N HIS A 161 7.16 -5.92 11.01
CA HIS A 161 7.46 -4.59 11.57
C HIS A 161 6.42 -3.52 11.21
N VAL A 162 5.80 -3.63 10.03
CA VAL A 162 4.71 -2.74 9.62
C VAL A 162 3.45 -3.08 10.39
N VAL A 163 3.11 -4.36 10.53
CA VAL A 163 1.97 -4.83 11.34
C VAL A 163 2.08 -4.36 12.79
N ASP A 164 3.24 -4.55 13.43
CA ASP A 164 3.50 -4.07 14.80
C ASP A 164 3.33 -2.55 14.92
N THR A 165 3.83 -1.79 13.94
CA THR A 165 3.66 -0.32 13.91
C THR A 165 2.19 0.08 13.78
N LEU A 166 1.43 -0.57 12.89
CA LEU A 166 0.00 -0.29 12.71
C LEU A 166 -0.80 -0.59 13.98
N LEU A 167 -0.55 -1.74 14.62
CA LEU A 167 -1.20 -2.13 15.88
C LEU A 167 -0.93 -1.13 16.99
N LYS A 168 0.33 -0.70 17.16
CA LYS A 168 0.73 0.33 18.14
C LYS A 168 0.08 1.69 17.88
N ASN A 169 -0.37 1.96 16.66
CA ASN A 169 -1.04 3.20 16.26
C ASN A 169 -2.56 3.03 16.09
N GLY A 170 -3.14 1.99 16.69
CA GLY A 170 -4.60 1.85 16.78
C GLY A 170 -5.28 1.16 15.60
N ALA A 171 -4.52 0.44 14.77
CA ALA A 171 -5.13 -0.44 13.77
C ALA A 171 -5.92 -1.56 14.48
N ASN A 172 -7.17 -1.77 14.07
CA ASN A 172 -8.00 -2.84 14.62
C ASN A 172 -7.69 -4.19 13.94
N PRO A 173 -7.12 -5.19 14.65
CA PRO A 173 -6.77 -6.49 14.04
C PRO A 173 -7.99 -7.36 13.70
N ASN A 174 -9.18 -6.99 14.18
CA ASN A 174 -10.43 -7.73 14.03
C ASN A 174 -11.35 -7.13 12.96
N GLU A 175 -10.92 -6.10 12.21
CA GLU A 175 -11.65 -5.68 11.01
C GLU A 175 -11.80 -6.85 10.05
N GLN A 176 -12.91 -6.84 9.30
CA GLN A 176 -13.25 -7.88 8.34
C GLN A 176 -13.30 -7.30 6.93
N ALA A 177 -12.59 -7.96 6.01
CA ALA A 177 -12.79 -7.79 4.59
C ALA A 177 -14.22 -8.23 4.20
N LEU A 178 -14.66 -7.92 2.97
CA LEU A 178 -16.00 -8.33 2.51
C LEU A 178 -16.25 -9.84 2.56
N CYS A 179 -15.21 -10.67 2.47
CA CYS A 179 -15.31 -12.13 2.62
C CYS A 179 -15.24 -12.61 4.09
N GLY A 180 -15.31 -11.70 5.06
CA GLY A 180 -15.21 -12.00 6.49
C GLY A 180 -13.78 -12.26 6.99
N ALA A 181 -12.79 -12.29 6.10
CA ALA A 181 -11.39 -12.51 6.45
C ALA A 181 -10.81 -11.33 7.25
N THR A 182 -10.00 -11.65 8.26
CA THR A 182 -9.27 -10.68 9.10
C THR A 182 -7.78 -10.65 8.74
N ALA A 183 -7.00 -9.76 9.34
CA ALA A 183 -5.55 -9.78 9.18
C ALA A 183 -4.93 -11.13 9.59
N LEU A 184 -5.51 -11.82 10.59
CA LEU A 184 -5.02 -13.12 11.04
C LEU A 184 -5.26 -14.22 10.01
N HIS A 185 -6.39 -14.17 9.28
CA HIS A 185 -6.66 -15.07 8.16
C HIS A 185 -5.58 -14.94 7.07
N TYR A 186 -5.32 -13.73 6.61
CA TYR A 186 -4.30 -13.48 5.58
C TYR A 186 -2.89 -13.88 6.03
N ALA A 187 -2.51 -13.60 7.27
CA ALA A 187 -1.21 -14.00 7.81
C ALA A 187 -1.08 -15.54 7.88
N ALA A 188 -2.14 -16.22 8.32
CA ALA A 188 -2.15 -17.66 8.50
C ALA A 188 -2.17 -18.40 7.15
N GLU A 189 -2.97 -17.95 6.19
CA GLU A 189 -3.02 -18.50 4.83
C GLU A 189 -1.66 -18.39 4.11
N CYS A 190 -0.85 -17.37 4.41
CA CYS A 190 0.47 -17.19 3.82
C CYS A 190 1.63 -17.70 4.68
N GLY A 191 1.35 -18.32 5.84
CA GLY A 191 2.38 -18.92 6.69
C GLY A 191 3.23 -17.92 7.48
N HIS A 192 2.78 -16.67 7.63
CA HIS A 192 3.53 -15.60 8.30
C HIS A 192 3.44 -15.71 9.82
N LEU A 193 4.22 -16.65 10.37
CA LEU A 193 4.22 -17.02 11.78
C LEU A 193 4.38 -15.83 12.75
N GLU A 194 5.32 -14.93 12.48
CA GLU A 194 5.57 -13.77 13.35
C GLU A 194 4.41 -12.78 13.33
N VAL A 195 3.81 -12.56 12.15
CA VAL A 195 2.62 -11.73 12.02
C VAL A 195 1.44 -12.33 12.79
N CYS A 196 1.24 -13.65 12.69
CA CYS A 196 0.19 -14.33 13.44
C CYS A 196 0.36 -14.14 14.96
N ARG A 197 1.59 -14.27 15.48
CA ARG A 197 1.89 -14.00 16.88
C ARG A 197 1.55 -12.56 17.27
N LEU A 198 2.07 -11.58 16.52
CA LEU A 198 1.84 -10.16 16.80
C LEU A 198 0.34 -9.81 16.83
N LEU A 199 -0.43 -10.32 15.87
CA LEU A 199 -1.87 -10.08 15.80
C LEU A 199 -2.59 -10.66 17.02
N LEU A 200 -2.30 -11.92 17.38
CA LEU A 200 -2.90 -12.54 18.56
C LEU A 200 -2.52 -11.82 19.86
N ASP A 201 -1.27 -11.38 19.98
CA ASP A 201 -0.77 -10.66 21.16
C ASP A 201 -1.44 -9.27 21.30
N HIS A 202 -1.96 -8.72 20.21
CA HIS A 202 -2.78 -7.50 20.18
C HIS A 202 -4.29 -7.77 20.10
N GLY A 203 -4.73 -8.98 20.48
CA GLY A 203 -6.15 -9.28 20.66
C GLY A 203 -6.91 -9.64 19.37
N ALA A 204 -6.23 -10.10 18.33
CA ALA A 204 -6.88 -10.75 17.20
C ALA A 204 -7.65 -12.00 17.66
N ARG A 205 -8.87 -12.18 17.16
CA ARG A 205 -9.76 -13.30 17.52
C ARG A 205 -9.67 -14.41 16.47
N MET A 206 -9.77 -15.65 16.94
CA MET A 206 -9.90 -16.85 16.09
C MET A 206 -11.36 -17.00 15.63
N GLN A 207 -11.79 -16.15 14.69
CA GLN A 207 -13.15 -16.15 14.15
C GLN A 207 -13.22 -16.80 12.77
N LYS A 208 -14.39 -17.30 12.39
CA LYS A 208 -14.63 -17.81 11.03
C LYS A 208 -14.83 -16.66 10.05
N ASN A 209 -14.34 -16.81 8.83
CA ASN A 209 -14.72 -15.98 7.69
C ASN A 209 -16.07 -16.45 7.09
N GLU A 210 -16.51 -15.81 5.99
CA GLU A 210 -17.79 -16.15 5.33
C GLU A 210 -17.79 -17.54 4.67
N HIS A 211 -16.61 -18.15 4.49
CA HIS A 211 -16.47 -19.53 4.01
C HIS A 211 -16.49 -20.56 5.15
N GLY A 212 -16.65 -20.12 6.41
CA GLY A 212 -16.64 -20.99 7.58
C GLY A 212 -15.24 -21.41 8.03
N LEU A 213 -14.19 -20.87 7.41
CA LEU A 213 -12.79 -21.18 7.74
C LEU A 213 -12.29 -20.22 8.81
N THR A 214 -11.61 -20.76 9.83
CA THR A 214 -10.82 -19.96 10.76
C THR A 214 -9.39 -19.81 10.24
N PRO A 215 -8.59 -18.87 10.78
CA PRO A 215 -7.20 -18.70 10.39
C PRO A 215 -6.35 -19.98 10.47
N VAL A 216 -6.55 -20.79 11.52
CA VAL A 216 -5.81 -22.05 11.68
C VAL A 216 -6.17 -23.09 10.62
N LEU A 217 -7.45 -23.16 10.21
CA LEU A 217 -7.86 -24.04 9.12
C LEU A 217 -7.24 -23.62 7.79
N GLN A 218 -7.15 -22.30 7.51
CA GLN A 218 -6.44 -21.83 6.31
C GLN A 218 -4.94 -22.16 6.35
N ALA A 219 -4.28 -22.03 7.51
CA ALA A 219 -2.88 -22.44 7.65
C ALA A 219 -2.70 -23.95 7.41
N ALA A 220 -3.64 -24.76 7.89
CA ALA A 220 -3.60 -26.22 7.71
C ALA A 220 -3.83 -26.62 6.24
N GLU A 221 -4.81 -26.04 5.55
CA GLU A 221 -5.06 -26.28 4.12
C GLU A 221 -3.85 -25.94 3.22
N ARG A 222 -3.00 -25.01 3.68
CA ARG A 222 -1.76 -24.59 2.99
C ARG A 222 -0.50 -25.26 3.57
N THR A 223 -0.68 -26.24 4.45
CA THR A 223 0.39 -27.01 5.12
C THR A 223 1.45 -26.12 5.81
N HIS A 224 1.00 -25.04 6.45
CA HIS A 224 1.87 -24.14 7.22
C HIS A 224 2.07 -24.66 8.65
N GLU A 225 2.82 -25.76 8.79
CA GLU A 225 3.06 -26.50 10.04
C GLU A 225 3.40 -25.58 11.22
N ALA A 226 4.39 -24.69 11.06
CA ALA A 226 4.83 -23.83 12.16
C ALA A 226 3.74 -22.87 12.66
N VAL A 227 2.84 -22.42 11.79
CA VAL A 227 1.70 -21.57 12.16
C VAL A 227 0.65 -22.41 12.90
N VAL A 228 0.36 -23.61 12.40
CA VAL A 228 -0.56 -24.55 13.03
C VAL A 228 -0.09 -24.94 14.43
N GLU A 229 1.18 -25.32 14.59
CA GLU A 229 1.78 -25.64 15.88
C GLU A 229 1.71 -24.46 16.87
N MET A 230 1.92 -23.23 16.38
CA MET A 230 1.80 -22.03 17.19
C MET A 230 0.36 -21.82 17.67
N PHE A 231 -0.65 -22.08 16.84
CA PHE A 231 -2.05 -22.00 17.26
C PHE A 231 -2.41 -23.11 18.26
N ILE A 232 -2.01 -24.36 18.01
CA ILE A 232 -2.29 -25.50 18.90
C ILE A 232 -1.63 -25.32 20.27
N SER A 233 -0.42 -24.76 20.31
CA SER A 233 0.32 -24.53 21.56
C SER A 233 -0.24 -23.39 22.42
N ARG A 234 -1.19 -22.57 21.92
CA ARG A 234 -1.84 -21.50 22.68
C ARG A 234 -3.14 -21.99 23.36
N PRO A 235 -3.15 -22.15 24.70
CA PRO A 235 -4.31 -22.68 25.41
C PRO A 235 -5.55 -21.80 25.25
N GLY A 236 -6.71 -22.41 24.98
CA GLY A 236 -8.00 -21.73 24.90
C GLY A 236 -8.26 -20.95 23.61
N LEU A 237 -7.32 -20.96 22.66
CA LEU A 237 -7.48 -20.28 21.37
C LEU A 237 -8.41 -21.06 20.41
N MET A 238 -8.40 -22.39 20.51
CA MET A 238 -9.15 -23.31 19.64
C MET A 238 -10.07 -24.21 20.44
N THR A 239 -11.14 -24.66 19.80
CA THR A 239 -12.00 -25.73 20.35
C THR A 239 -11.38 -27.11 20.11
N LYS A 240 -11.78 -28.12 20.89
CA LYS A 240 -11.31 -29.50 20.69
C LYS A 240 -11.64 -30.03 19.28
N GLU A 241 -12.83 -29.74 18.78
CA GLU A 241 -13.29 -30.14 17.45
C GLU A 241 -12.40 -29.51 16.37
N GLU A 242 -12.13 -28.21 16.48
CA GLU A 242 -11.26 -27.50 15.56
C GLU A 242 -9.82 -28.01 15.58
N THR A 243 -9.27 -28.36 16.75
CA THR A 243 -7.96 -29.00 16.85
C THR A 243 -7.92 -30.34 16.12
N ILE A 244 -8.95 -31.18 16.25
CA ILE A 244 -9.04 -32.46 15.53
C ILE A 244 -9.07 -32.21 14.02
N THR A 245 -9.98 -31.35 13.54
CA THR A 245 -10.07 -31.03 12.11
C THR A 245 -8.77 -30.45 11.55
N THR A 246 -8.09 -29.60 12.32
CA THR A 246 -6.79 -29.02 11.94
C THR A 246 -5.73 -30.11 11.77
N ILE A 247 -5.66 -31.08 12.69
CA ILE A 247 -4.71 -32.20 12.61
C ILE A 247 -5.05 -33.10 11.42
N GLU A 248 -6.33 -33.42 11.19
CA GLU A 248 -6.77 -34.23 10.05
C GLU A 248 -6.41 -33.60 8.70
N LEU A 249 -6.47 -32.27 8.58
CA LEU A 249 -6.07 -31.54 7.37
C LEU A 249 -4.56 -31.59 7.11
N MET A 250 -3.73 -31.74 8.14
CA MET A 250 -2.27 -31.81 8.02
C MET A 250 -1.76 -33.20 7.61
N GLY A 251 -2.61 -34.23 7.69
CA GLY A 251 -2.25 -35.64 7.41
C GLY A 251 -1.56 -36.34 8.57
#